data_AF-A0A1F8P5F3-F1
#
_entry.id   AF-A0A1F8P5F3-F1
#
_cell.length_a   1.000
_cell.length_b   1.000
_cell.length_c   1.000
_cell.angle_alpha   90.00
_cell.angle_beta   90.00
_cell.angle_gamma   90.00
#
_symmetry.space_group_name_H-M   'P 1'
#
loop_
_entity.id
_entity.type
_entity.pdbx_description
1 polymer ?
#
loop_
_entity_poly.entity_id
_entity_poly.type
_entity_poly.pdbx_seq_one_letter_code
_entity_poly.pdbx_strand_id
1 'polypeptide(L)'
;MTPIQIPTEDEVHAATRQGEEAVVALFHGIIPNTHILAERMQKLEDRLAKNSRNSGKPPSSDGLNKPALKSLRKRHRKKSGGQPGHKGHT
;
A
#
# COMPACT_ATOMS: atom_id res chain seq x y z
N MET A 1 8.03 -21.02 -5.38
CA MET A 1 6.85 -20.37 -5.98
C MET A 1 6.70 -20.93 -7.39
N THR A 2 5.55 -21.50 -7.71
CA THR A 2 5.25 -21.89 -9.10
C THR A 2 5.25 -20.62 -9.97
N PRO A 3 6.00 -20.59 -11.07
CA PRO A 3 6.01 -19.45 -11.97
C PRO A 3 4.64 -19.33 -12.64
N ILE A 4 4.06 -18.13 -12.61
CA ILE A 4 2.79 -17.84 -13.29
C ILE A 4 3.03 -18.03 -14.79
N GLN A 5 2.26 -18.94 -15.40
CA GLN A 5 2.31 -19.21 -16.83
C GLN A 5 1.21 -18.38 -17.50
N ILE A 6 1.61 -17.47 -18.39
CA ILE A 6 0.68 -16.71 -19.23
C ILE A 6 0.84 -17.31 -20.64
N PRO A 7 -0.23 -17.85 -21.23
CA PRO A 7 -0.10 -18.44 -22.54
C PRO A 7 0.21 -17.38 -23.59
N THR A 8 1.01 -17.78 -24.56
CA THR A 8 1.34 -16.94 -25.71
C THR A 8 0.16 -16.86 -26.68
N GLU A 9 0.17 -15.86 -27.55
CA GLU A 9 -0.88 -15.69 -28.57
C GLU A 9 -0.97 -16.92 -29.49
N ASP A 10 0.17 -17.53 -29.83
CA ASP A 10 0.23 -18.76 -30.61
C ASP A 10 -0.42 -19.95 -29.90
N GLU A 11 -0.25 -20.09 -28.58
CA GLU A 11 -0.89 -21.13 -27.78
C GLU A 11 -2.41 -20.94 -27.69
N VAL A 12 -2.86 -19.69 -27.58
CA VAL A 12 -4.29 -19.36 -27.64
C VAL A 12 -4.86 -19.72 -29.01
N HIS A 13 -4.17 -19.35 -30.10
CA HIS A 13 -4.59 -19.71 -31.44
C HIS A 13 -4.57 -21.23 -31.68
N ALA A 14 -3.57 -21.94 -31.17
CA ALA A 14 -3.52 -23.40 -31.25
C ALA A 14 -4.73 -24.05 -30.54
N ALA A 15 -5.07 -23.57 -29.34
CA ALA A 15 -6.25 -24.03 -28.61
C ALA A 15 -7.54 -23.76 -29.40
N THR A 16 -7.70 -22.57 -29.99
CA THR A 16 -8.90 -22.27 -30.80
C THR A 16 -9.03 -23.15 -32.05
N ARG A 17 -7.90 -23.53 -32.68
CA ARG A 17 -7.90 -24.47 -33.82
C ARG A 17 -8.23 -25.90 -33.40
N GLN A 18 -7.84 -26.30 -32.19
CA GLN A 18 -8.15 -27.62 -31.63
C GLN A 18 -9.62 -27.76 -31.21
N GLY A 19 -10.29 -26.65 -30.90
CA GLY A 19 -11.72 -26.61 -30.59
C GLY A 19 -12.00 -26.20 -29.14
N GLU A 20 -13.27 -26.33 -28.74
CA GLU A 20 -13.78 -25.80 -27.48
C GLU A 20 -13.09 -26.41 -26.25
N GLU A 21 -12.91 -27.73 -26.22
CA GLU A 21 -12.31 -28.43 -25.06
C GLU A 21 -10.89 -27.95 -24.76
N ALA A 22 -10.09 -27.67 -25.80
CA ALA A 22 -8.73 -27.16 -25.63
C ALA A 22 -8.71 -25.73 -25.06
N VAL A 23 -9.66 -24.88 -25.47
CA VAL A 23 -9.81 -23.53 -24.92
C VAL A 23 -10.24 -23.58 -23.46
N VAL A 24 -11.19 -24.47 -23.10
CA VAL A 24 -11.63 -24.68 -21.73
C VAL A 24 -10.48 -25.17 -20.84
N ALA A 25 -9.69 -26.14 -21.33
CA ALA A 25 -8.51 -26.64 -20.63
C ALA A 25 -7.46 -25.53 -20.39
N LEU A 26 -7.22 -24.68 -21.40
CA LEU A 26 -6.33 -23.53 -21.28
C LEU A 26 -6.82 -22.55 -20.20
N PHE A 27 -8.12 -22.26 -20.17
CA PHE A 27 -8.73 -21.39 -19.15
C PHE A 27 -8.58 -21.95 -17.73
N HIS A 28 -8.80 -23.25 -17.55
CA HIS A 28 -8.59 -23.91 -16.25
C HIS A 28 -7.15 -23.79 -15.76
N GLY A 29 -6.16 -23.77 -16.66
CA GLY A 29 -4.76 -23.52 -16.31
C GLY A 29 -4.49 -22.08 -15.85
N ILE A 30 -5.27 -21.10 -16.32
CA ILE A 30 -5.08 -19.67 -16.01
C ILE A 30 -5.78 -19.27 -14.70
N ILE A 31 -6.93 -19.86 -14.37
CA ILE A 31 -7.71 -19.52 -13.16
C ILE A 31 -6.84 -19.54 -11.88
N PRO A 32 -6.02 -20.57 -11.61
CA PRO A 32 -5.13 -20.58 -10.45
C PRO A 32 -4.18 -19.37 -10.40
N ASN A 33 -3.68 -18.89 -11.54
CA ASN A 33 -2.80 -17.73 -11.60
C ASN A 33 -3.53 -16.46 -11.16
N THR A 34 -4.79 -16.30 -11.53
CA THR A 34 -5.60 -15.15 -11.09
C THR A 34 -5.79 -15.15 -9.57
N HIS A 35 -6.05 -16.31 -8.95
CA HIS A 35 -6.14 -16.44 -7.50
C HIS A 35 -4.83 -16.12 -6.79
N ILE A 36 -3.70 -16.64 -7.30
CA ILE A 36 -2.37 -16.35 -6.76
C ILE A 36 -2.06 -14.85 -6.82
N LEU A 37 -2.38 -14.19 -7.94
CA LEU A 37 -2.18 -12.76 -8.10
C LEU A 37 -3.08 -11.95 -7.16
N ALA A 38 -4.36 -12.30 -7.06
CA ALA A 38 -5.30 -11.66 -6.14
C ALA A 38 -4.83 -11.78 -4.68
N GLU A 39 -4.37 -12.96 -4.26
CA GLU A 39 -3.86 -13.16 -2.89
C GLU A 39 -2.59 -12.34 -2.63
N ARG A 40 -1.69 -12.24 -3.62
CA ARG A 40 -0.48 -11.41 -3.50
C ARG A 40 -0.83 -9.93 -3.43
N MET A 41 -1.76 -9.45 -4.26
CA MET A 41 -2.23 -8.07 -4.22
C MET A 41 -2.84 -7.76 -2.85
N GLN A 42 -3.75 -8.61 -2.36
CA GLN A 42 -4.36 -8.44 -1.04
C GLN A 42 -3.30 -8.35 0.07
N LYS A 43 -2.31 -9.26 0.08
CA LYS A 43 -1.22 -9.22 1.07
C LYS A 43 -0.40 -7.93 1.00
N LEU A 44 -0.21 -7.37 -0.19
CA LEU A 44 0.50 -6.10 -0.37
C LEU A 44 -0.35 -4.92 0.09
N GLU A 45 -1.63 -4.91 -0.27
CA GLU A 45 -2.60 -3.90 0.18
C GLU A 45 -2.74 -3.90 1.70
N ASP A 46 -2.84 -5.07 2.32
CA ASP A 46 -2.88 -5.24 3.78
C ASP A 46 -1.61 -4.68 4.45
N ARG A 47 -0.45 -4.87 3.82
CA ARG A 47 0.82 -4.31 4.32
C ARG A 47 0.85 -2.79 4.21
N LEU A 48 0.29 -2.22 3.15
CA LEU A 48 0.19 -0.77 2.96
C LEU A 48 -0.85 -0.13 3.88
N ALA A 49 -1.95 -0.82 4.17
CA ALA A 49 -2.98 -0.36 5.09
C ALA A 49 -2.51 -0.35 6.56
N LYS A 50 -1.45 -1.11 6.89
CA LYS A 50 -0.87 -1.13 8.25
C LYS A 50 -0.05 0.13 8.51
N ASN A 51 -0.41 0.83 9.58
CA ASN A 51 0.28 2.00 10.11
C ASN A 51 0.38 1.92 11.64
N SER A 52 1.00 2.92 12.28
CA SER A 52 1.17 2.95 13.74
C SER A 52 -0.15 2.86 14.52
N ARG A 53 -1.27 3.30 13.94
CA ARG A 53 -2.58 3.33 14.60
C ARG A 53 -3.23 1.94 14.72
N ASN A 54 -2.91 1.03 13.80
CA ASN A 54 -3.54 -0.30 13.72
C ASN A 54 -2.54 -1.47 13.85
N SER A 55 -1.25 -1.20 14.04
CA SER A 55 -0.20 -2.23 14.15
C SER A 55 0.47 -2.33 15.52
N GLY A 56 0.15 -1.43 16.46
CA GLY A 56 0.83 -1.35 17.77
C GLY A 56 2.28 -0.83 17.70
N LYS A 57 2.77 -0.50 16.51
CA LYS A 57 4.08 0.15 16.31
C LYS A 57 4.00 1.63 16.68
N PRO A 58 5.11 2.23 17.17
CA PRO A 58 5.13 3.66 17.48
C PRO A 58 4.92 4.50 16.20
N PRO A 59 4.35 5.73 16.30
CA PRO A 59 4.17 6.64 15.17
C PRO A 59 5.46 7.01 14.42
N SER A 60 6.63 6.80 15.03
CA SER A 60 7.92 6.94 14.35
C SER A 60 8.13 5.92 13.22
N SER A 61 7.51 4.75 13.30
CA SER A 61 7.60 3.69 12.28
C SER A 61 6.90 4.02 10.96
N ASP A 62 5.97 4.99 10.96
CA ASP A 62 5.28 5.44 9.75
C ASP A 62 6.13 6.39 8.87
N GLY A 63 7.34 6.76 9.32
CA GLY A 63 8.26 7.60 8.55
C GLY A 63 7.70 9.00 8.26
N LEU A 64 7.71 9.40 6.99
CA LEU A 64 7.17 10.69 6.52
C LEU A 64 5.64 10.68 6.34
N ASN A 65 5.02 9.50 6.31
CA ASN A 65 3.57 9.37 6.13
C ASN A 65 2.79 9.64 7.43
N LYS A 66 3.49 9.78 8.57
CA LYS A 66 2.86 10.12 9.84
C LYS A 66 2.24 11.53 9.77
N PRO A 67 1.04 11.73 10.36
CA PRO A 67 0.44 13.04 10.41
C PRO A 67 1.35 14.03 11.15
N ALA A 68 1.39 15.27 10.68
CA ALA A 68 2.14 16.33 11.34
C ALA A 68 1.72 16.45 12.81
N LEU A 69 2.71 16.53 13.70
CA LEU A 69 2.44 16.64 15.13
C LEU A 69 1.72 17.97 15.39
N LYS A 70 0.44 17.89 15.75
CA LYS A 70 -0.30 19.06 16.19
C LYS A 70 0.16 19.41 17.61
N SER A 71 0.72 20.61 17.78
CA SER A 71 1.08 21.10 19.11
C SER A 71 -0.13 21.05 20.04
N LEU A 72 0.00 20.32 21.14
CA LEU A 72 -1.01 20.30 22.21
C LEU A 72 -0.95 21.55 23.09
N ARG A 73 0.06 22.41 22.92
CA ARG A 73 0.14 23.67 23.65
C ARG A 73 -1.00 24.58 23.20
N LYS A 74 -1.83 25.00 24.15
CA LYS A 74 -2.78 26.10 23.92
C LYS A 74 -1.96 27.35 23.59
N ARG A 75 -2.36 28.08 22.53
CA ARG A 75 -1.75 29.37 22.20
C ARG A 75 -1.95 30.30 23.40
N HIS A 76 -0.85 30.63 24.09
CA HIS A 76 -0.93 31.58 25.19
C HIS A 76 -1.19 32.98 24.63
N ARG A 77 -2.03 33.76 25.30
CA ARG A 77 -2.30 35.17 24.93
C ARG A 77 -1.19 36.13 25.35
N LYS A 78 -0.22 35.66 26.15
CA LYS A 78 0.95 36.47 26.52
C LYS A 78 1.78 36.77 25.28
N LYS A 79 2.26 38.00 25.11
CA LYS A 79 3.20 38.33 24.04
C LYS A 79 4.54 37.65 24.34
N SER A 80 5.21 37.13 23.31
CA SER A 80 6.61 36.72 23.42
C SER A 80 7.44 37.97 23.67
N GLY A 81 8.20 38.00 24.76
CA GLY A 81 9.01 39.16 25.12
C GLY A 81 9.64 39.00 26.51
N GLY A 82 10.63 39.85 26.79
CA GLY A 82 11.25 39.97 28.10
C GLY A 82 10.32 40.64 29.12
N GLN A 83 10.82 40.76 30.36
CA GLN A 83 10.13 41.48 31.43
C GLN A 83 9.74 42.90 30.98
N PRO A 84 8.59 43.44 31.43
CA PRO A 84 8.20 44.83 31.16
C PRO A 84 9.33 45.79 31.50
N GLY A 85 9.73 46.64 30.55
CA GLY A 85 10.83 47.61 30.73
C GLY A 85 12.19 47.18 30.15
N HIS A 86 12.35 45.93 29.72
CA HIS A 86 13.58 45.49 29.04
C HIS A 86 13.46 45.62 27.53
N LYS A 87 14.40 46.35 26.91
CA LYS A 87 14.52 46.40 25.45
C LYS A 87 15.02 45.06 24.92
N GLY A 88 14.25 44.44 24.02
CA GLY A 88 14.69 43.27 23.29
C GLY A 88 15.90 43.62 22.41
N HIS A 89 16.93 42.79 22.48
CA HIS A 89 18.06 42.83 21.55
C HIS A 89 17.90 41.60 20.64
N THR A 90 17.15 41.78 19.55
CA THR A 90 17.02 40.84 18.44
C THR A 90 17.17 41.62 17.16
#